data_AF-A0A957RIT4-F1
#
_entry.id   AF-A0A957RIT4-F1
#
_cell.length_a   1.000
_cell.length_b   1.000
_cell.length_c   1.000
_cell.angle_alpha   90.00
_cell.angle_beta   90.00
_cell.angle_gamma   90.00
#
_symmetry.space_group_name_H-M   'P 1'
#
loop_
_entity.id
_entity.type
_entity.pdbx_description
1 polymer ?
#
loop_
_entity_poly.entity_id
_entity_poly.type
_entity_poly.pdbx_seq_one_letter_code
_entity_poly.pdbx_strand_id
1 'polypeptide(L)' 'ELKAMVQRHADLTNSELAWRILIRWDELLPRFVKVMPKDYKRVLEAFAQVQAQGLSGDEAVMAAFEQNKRDASRVGGN' A
#
# COMPACT_ATOMS: atom_id res chain seq x y z
N GLU A 1 -0.23 3.32 -9.53
CA GLU A 1 -1.60 3.53 -8.99
C GLU A 1 -1.93 5.00 -8.71
N LEU A 2 -1.18 5.72 -7.86
CA LEU A 2 -1.52 7.10 -7.45
C LEU A 2 -1.79 8.06 -8.64
N LYS A 3 -0.87 8.15 -9.61
CA LYS A 3 -1.05 9.03 -10.79
C LYS A 3 -2.34 8.74 -11.56
N ALA A 4 -2.67 7.46 -11.72
CA ALA A 4 -3.89 7.03 -12.42
C ALA A 4 -5.17 7.40 -11.65
N MET A 5 -5.13 7.36 -10.31
CA MET A 5 -6.26 7.83 -9.49
C MET A 5 -6.46 9.34 -9.63
N VAL A 6 -5.37 10.11 -9.62
CA VAL A 6 -5.42 11.57 -9.83
C VAL A 6 -5.92 11.89 -11.25
N GLN A 7 -5.47 11.15 -12.26
CA GLN A 7 -5.94 11.28 -13.64
C GLN A 7 -7.46 11.04 -13.74
N ARG A 8 -7.93 9.92 -13.20
CA ARG A 8 -9.36 9.59 -13.18
C ARG A 8 -10.19 10.67 -12.47
N HIS A 9 -9.68 11.21 -11.36
CA HIS A 9 -10.35 12.32 -10.68
C HIS A 9 -10.41 13.58 -11.57
N ALA A 10 -9.33 13.93 -12.26
CA ALA A 10 -9.31 15.05 -13.19
C ALA A 10 -10.32 14.87 -14.33
N ASP A 11 -10.36 13.68 -14.93
CA ASP A 11 -11.25 13.35 -16.05
C ASP A 11 -12.72 13.40 -15.64
N LEU A 12 -13.07 12.90 -14.45
CA LEU A 12 -14.45 12.80 -13.99
C LEU A 12 -15.00 14.11 -13.39
N THR A 13 -14.14 14.98 -12.88
CA THR A 13 -14.56 16.18 -12.13
C THR A 13 -14.16 17.49 -12.79
N ASN A 14 -13.35 17.43 -13.84
CA ASN A 14 -12.72 18.57 -14.49
C ASN A 14 -11.94 19.47 -13.49
N SER A 15 -11.31 18.85 -12.48
CA SER A 15 -10.59 19.55 -11.43
C SER A 15 -9.30 20.20 -11.96
N GLU A 16 -9.28 21.54 -12.03
CA GLU A 16 -8.09 22.31 -12.42
C GLU A 16 -6.89 22.05 -11.50
N LEU A 17 -7.13 21.79 -10.22
CA LEU A 17 -6.06 21.42 -9.29
C LEU A 17 -5.46 20.07 -9.64
N ALA A 18 -6.30 19.07 -9.96
CA ALA A 18 -5.82 17.75 -10.38
C ALA A 18 -4.98 17.84 -11.67
N TRP A 19 -5.43 18.63 -12.64
CA TRP A 19 -4.66 18.91 -13.86
C TRP A 19 -3.30 19.57 -13.56
N ARG A 20 -3.25 20.58 -12.68
CA ARG A 20 -1.99 21.20 -12.25
C ARG A 20 -1.05 20.20 -11.57
N ILE A 21 -1.58 19.29 -10.76
CA ILE A 21 -0.80 18.22 -10.13
C ILE A 21 -0.21 17.28 -11.20
N LEU A 22 -1.00 16.88 -12.20
CA LEU A 22 -0.57 15.97 -13.25
C LEU A 22 0.49 16.59 -14.18
N ILE A 23 0.38 17.88 -14.49
CA ILE A 23 1.36 18.61 -15.30
C ILE A 23 2.71 18.72 -14.57
N ARG A 24 2.69 18.98 -13.26
CA ARG A 24 3.90 19.12 -12.42
C ARG A 24 4.21 17.86 -11.62
N TRP A 25 3.89 16.69 -12.20
CA TRP A 25 3.89 15.42 -11.46
C TRP A 25 5.23 15.14 -10.75
N ASP A 26 6.35 15.25 -11.47
CA ASP A 26 7.67 14.88 -10.92
C ASP A 26 8.13 15.84 -9.83
N GLU A 27 7.70 17.11 -9.87
CA GLU A 27 8.00 18.11 -8.84
C GLU A 27 7.14 17.91 -7.58
N LEU A 28 5.88 17.51 -7.76
CA LEU A 28 4.91 17.40 -6.67
C LEU A 28 4.89 16.00 -6.04
N LEU A 29 5.32 14.97 -6.76
CA LEU A 29 5.36 13.59 -6.27
C LEU A 29 6.08 13.45 -4.92
N PRO A 30 7.25 14.07 -4.67
CA PRO A 30 7.93 14.00 -3.37
C PRO A 30 7.13 14.57 -2.20
N ARG A 31 6.11 15.39 -2.47
CA ARG A 31 5.23 15.98 -1.45
C ARG A 31 4.07 15.06 -1.04
N PHE A 32 3.83 13.97 -1.78
CA PHE A 32 2.82 12.99 -1.42
C PHE A 32 3.33 12.07 -0.32
N VAL A 33 2.57 11.97 0.77
CA VAL A 33 2.87 11.05 1.87
C VAL A 33 2.05 9.77 1.70
N LYS A 34 2.74 8.65 1.55
CA LYS A 34 2.11 7.33 1.62
C LYS A 34 1.90 6.96 3.09
N VAL A 35 0.66 7.08 3.56
CA VAL A 35 0.28 6.62 4.90
C VAL A 35 -0.04 5.13 4.84
N MET A 36 0.65 4.33 5.66
CA MET A 36 0.42 2.89 5.78
C MET A 36 0.40 2.51 7.26
N PRO A 37 -0.70 1.92 7.77
CA PRO A 37 -0.72 1.39 9.13
C PRO A 37 0.38 0.35 9.35
N LYS A 38 1.01 0.36 10.52
CA LYS A 38 2.13 -0.55 10.84
C LYS A 38 1.73 -2.02 10.69
N ASP A 39 0.56 -2.38 11.21
CA ASP A 39 0.10 -3.77 11.16
C ASP A 39 -0.25 -4.21 9.75
N TYR A 40 -0.85 -3.32 8.96
CA TYR A 40 -1.11 -3.59 7.55
C TYR A 40 0.19 -3.78 6.77
N LYS A 41 1.21 -2.96 7.02
CA LYS A 41 2.55 -3.13 6.43
C LYS A 41 3.13 -4.51 6.72
N ARG A 42 3.05 -4.97 7.98
CA ARG A 42 3.53 -6.30 8.37
C ARG A 42 2.82 -7.43 7.65
N VAL A 43 1.50 -7.32 7.46
CA VAL A 43 0.73 -8.33 6.71
C VAL A 43 1.19 -8.38 5.25
N LEU A 44 1.39 -7.22 4.62
CA LEU A 44 1.92 -7.16 3.25
C LEU A 44 3.33 -7.76 3.13
N GLU A 45 4.20 -7.52 4.11
CA GLU A 45 5.55 -8.09 4.15
C GLU A 45 5.53 -9.62 4.33
N ALA A 46 4.70 -10.12 5.25
CA ALA A 46 4.51 -11.57 5.44
C ALA A 46 3.98 -12.23 4.16
N PHE A 47 3.01 -11.60 3.50
CA PHE A 47 2.47 -12.09 2.24
C PHE A 47 3.53 -12.12 1.13
N ALA A 48 4.35 -11.07 1.01
CA ALA A 48 5.44 -11.02 0.03
C ALA A 48 6.50 -12.10 0.28
N GLN A 49 6.85 -12.40 1.54
CA GLN A 49 7.80 -13.45 1.89
C GLN A 49 7.27 -14.84 1.53
N VAL A 50 5.99 -15.08 1.77
CA VAL A 50 5.33 -16.35 1.47
C VAL A 50 5.19 -16.54 -0.05
N GLN A 51 4.86 -15.47 -0.80
CA GLN A 51 4.90 -15.51 -2.26
C GLN A 51 6.29 -15.80 -2.81
N ALA A 52 7.35 -15.23 -2.21
CA ALA A 52 8.73 -15.52 -2.60
C ALA A 52 9.13 -16.99 -2.36
N GLN A 53 8.43 -17.69 -1.46
CA GLN A 53 8.59 -19.13 -1.22
C GLN A 53 7.79 -19.99 -2.21
N GLY A 54 7.12 -19.39 -3.19
CA GLY A 54 6.34 -20.09 -4.21
C GLY A 54 4.93 -20.49 -3.76
N LEU A 55 4.52 -20.11 -2.54
CA LEU A 55 3.16 -20.32 -2.04
C LEU A 55 2.22 -19.27 -2.64
N SER A 56 1.01 -19.67 -3.01
CA SER A 56 0.00 -18.77 -3.59
C SER A 56 -1.41 -19.10 -3.09
N GLY A 57 -2.39 -18.25 -3.40
CA GLY A 57 -3.79 -18.48 -3.02
C GLY A 57 -3.99 -18.60 -1.51
N ASP A 58 -4.88 -19.51 -1.10
CA ASP A 58 -5.26 -19.72 0.31
C ASP A 58 -4.08 -20.19 1.18
N GLU A 59 -3.15 -20.96 0.62
CA GLU A 59 -1.93 -21.40 1.30
C GLU A 59 -1.04 -20.20 1.67
N ALA A 60 -0.93 -19.23 0.76
CA ALA A 60 -0.16 -18.03 1.01
C ALA A 60 -0.80 -17.14 2.10
N VAL A 61 -2.14 -17.05 2.09
CA VAL A 61 -2.89 -16.29 3.09
C VAL A 61 -2.72 -16.91 4.47
N MET A 62 -2.86 -18.23 4.59
CA MET A 62 -2.73 -18.93 5.87
C MET A 62 -1.29 -18.87 6.41
N ALA A 63 -0.28 -19.07 5.56
CA ALA A 63 1.11 -18.99 5.97
C ALA A 63 1.50 -17.56 6.39
N ALA A 64 1.06 -16.54 5.66
CA ALA A 64 1.32 -15.13 6.00
C ALA A 64 0.66 -14.74 7.33
N PHE A 65 -0.55 -15.24 7.59
CA PHE A 65 -1.26 -15.01 8.84
C PHE A 65 -0.55 -15.64 10.04
N GLU A 66 -0.18 -16.91 9.95
CA GLU A 66 0.55 -17.60 11.01
C GLU A 66 1.94 -17.00 11.26
N GLN A 67 2.62 -16.55 10.21
CA GLN A 67 3.90 -15.87 10.33
C GLN A 67 3.78 -14.49 11.01
N ASN A 68 2.73 -13.72 10.70
CA ASN A 68 2.45 -12.44 11.34
C ASN A 68 2.06 -12.62 12.83
N LYS A 69 1.31 -13.67 13.16
CA LYS A 69 0.87 -14.01 14.53
C LYS A 69 2.03 -14.39 15.46
N ARG A 70 3.11 -14.96 14.91
CA ARG A 70 4.31 -15.38 15.65
C ARG A 70 5.30 -14.24 15.93
N ASP A 71 5.13 -13.10 15.27
CA ASP A 71 6.00 -11.94 15.44
C ASP A 71 5.62 -11.23 16.77
N ALA A 72 6.42 -11.49 17.81
CA ALA A 72 6.12 -11.35 19.24
C ALA A 72 5.90 -9.92 19.79
N SER A 73 5.42 -8.96 19.00
CA SER A 73 5.19 -7.56 19.43
C SER A 73 3.71 -7.19 19.66
N ARG A 74 2.80 -8.16 19.64
CA ARG A 74 1.35 -7.94 19.79
C ARG A 74 0.90 -7.47 21.19
N VAL A 75 1.79 -7.48 22.19
CA VAL A 75 1.51 -7.05 23.56
C VAL A 75 2.23 -5.72 23.83
N GLY A 76 1.52 -4.61 23.62
CA GLY A 76 2.05 -3.29 23.96
C GLY A 76 1.54 -2.17 23.07
N GLY A 77 0.23 -2.12 22.82
CA GLY A 77 -0.41 -0.92 22.28
C GLY A 77 -1.01 -0.11 23.44
N ASN A 78 -0.23 0.85 23.95
CA ASN A 78 -0.74 2.09 24.56
C ASN A 78 -0.21 3.24 23.70
#